data_AF-A0A1W6CLM7-F1
#
_entry.id   AF-A0A1W6CLM7-F1
#
_cell.length_a   1.000
_cell.length_b   1.000
_cell.length_c   1.000
_cell.angle_alpha   90.00
_cell.angle_beta   90.00
_cell.angle_gamma   90.00
#
_symmetry.space_group_name_H-M   'P 1'
#
loop_
_entity.id
_entity.type
_entity.pdbx_description
1 polymer ?
#
loop_
_entity_poly.entity_id
_entity_poly.type
_entity_poly.pdbx_seq_one_letter_code
_entity_poly.pdbx_strand_id
1 'polypeptide(L)'
;MILDTLATLSSAEQFFETLRVPFEQSVVNVSRLHILKRFREVLGSTDLDGLAEYEVEAVCRAALIEAYEDFAEGRGVKTFKVFKDAHPGFVALSDIRPMAAR
;
A
#
# COMPACT_ATOMS: atom_id res chain seq x y z
N MET A 1 8.07 11.66 -9.61
CA MET A 1 8.17 10.28 -9.11
C MET A 1 7.69 10.22 -7.69
N ILE A 2 6.62 9.46 -7.45
CA ILE A 2 6.02 9.30 -6.12
C ILE A 2 7.05 8.90 -5.04
N LEU A 3 8.04 8.07 -5.38
CA LEU A 3 9.11 7.64 -4.48
C LEU A 3 9.95 8.80 -3.93
N ASP A 4 10.20 9.82 -4.74
CA ASP A 4 10.95 11.02 -4.32
C ASP A 4 10.13 11.82 -3.31
N THR A 5 8.83 12.01 -3.57
CA THR A 5 7.90 12.62 -2.63
C THR A 5 7.88 11.85 -1.31
N LEU A 6 7.74 10.52 -1.34
CA LEU A 6 7.73 9.68 -0.15
C LEU A 6 9.05 9.74 0.63
N ALA A 7 10.20 9.90 -0.05
CA ALA A 7 11.50 10.05 0.59
C ALA A 7 11.64 11.37 1.38
N THR A 8 10.94 12.43 0.98
CA THR A 8 10.93 13.70 1.73
C THR A 8 10.06 13.66 2.99
N LEU A 9 9.16 12.68 3.11
CA LEU A 9 8.21 12.61 4.22
C LEU A 9 8.90 12.11 5.49
N SER A 10 8.65 12.82 6.60
CA SER A 10 9.25 12.52 7.90
C SER A 10 8.29 11.86 8.89
N SER A 11 7.02 11.68 8.52
CA SER A 11 5.97 11.20 9.42
C SER A 11 5.04 10.21 8.75
N ALA A 12 4.70 9.13 9.46
CA ALA A 12 3.81 8.07 8.98
C ALA A 12 2.49 8.62 8.40
N GLU A 13 1.84 9.56 9.10
CA GLU A 13 0.60 10.19 8.63
C GLU A 13 0.70 10.79 7.23
N GLN A 14 1.84 11.44 6.92
CA GLN A 14 2.02 12.02 5.59
C GLN A 14 2.12 10.95 4.50
N PHE A 15 2.62 9.75 4.80
CA PHE A 15 2.59 8.64 3.83
C PHE A 15 1.15 8.23 3.53
N PHE A 16 0.31 8.11 4.56
CA PHE A 16 -1.09 7.77 4.40
C PHE A 16 -1.87 8.85 3.65
N GLU A 17 -1.66 10.14 3.97
CA GLU A 17 -2.29 11.26 3.27
C GLU A 17 -1.85 11.34 1.81
N THR A 18 -0.54 11.21 1.54
CA THR A 18 0.02 11.28 0.18
C THR A 18 -0.48 10.12 -0.68
N LEU A 19 -0.50 8.90 -0.15
CA LEU A 19 -0.98 7.69 -0.84
C LEU A 19 -2.51 7.51 -0.78
N ARG A 20 -3.23 8.49 -0.20
CA ARG A 20 -4.69 8.48 -0.02
C ARG A 20 -5.19 7.17 0.58
N VAL A 21 -4.52 6.71 1.63
CA VAL A 21 -4.89 5.54 2.41
C VAL A 21 -5.60 6.01 3.68
N PRO A 22 -6.85 5.59 3.94
CA PRO A 22 -7.52 5.91 5.19
C PRO A 22 -6.83 5.18 6.36
N PHE A 23 -6.69 5.85 7.49
CA PHE A 23 -6.04 5.31 8.69
C PHE A 23 -6.68 5.83 9.96
N GLU A 24 -6.58 5.06 11.04
CA GLU A 24 -6.96 5.50 12.37
C GLU A 24 -5.76 6.12 13.09
N GLN A 25 -5.89 7.39 13.50
CA GLN A 25 -4.82 8.11 14.21
C GLN A 25 -4.37 7.38 15.49
N SER A 26 -5.28 6.72 16.21
CA SER A 26 -4.93 5.96 17.42
C SER A 26 -4.02 4.76 17.14
N VAL A 27 -4.16 4.11 15.97
CA VAL A 27 -3.29 3.00 15.56
C VAL A 27 -1.95 3.56 15.08
N VAL A 28 -1.99 4.57 14.20
CA VAL A 28 -0.77 5.18 13.66
C VAL A 28 0.07 5.76 14.79
N ASN A 29 -0.49 6.51 15.73
CA ASN A 29 0.27 7.14 16.82
C ASN A 29 1.03 6.15 17.71
N VAL A 30 0.51 4.93 17.91
CA VAL A 30 1.18 3.90 18.70
C VAL A 30 2.19 3.10 17.86
N SER A 31 1.93 2.94 16.57
CA SER A 31 2.67 2.04 15.69
C SER A 31 3.47 2.72 14.58
N ARG A 32 3.64 4.06 14.59
CA ARG A 32 4.29 4.85 13.50
C ARG A 32 5.60 4.23 13.01
N LEU A 33 6.51 3.98 13.95
CA LEU A 33 7.85 3.43 13.64
C LEU A 33 7.77 2.00 13.10
N HIS A 34 6.85 1.19 13.63
CA HIS A 34 6.68 -0.18 13.20
C HIS A 34 6.06 -0.28 11.81
N ILE A 35 5.02 0.52 11.55
CA ILE A 35 4.38 0.65 10.22
C ILE A 35 5.44 1.09 9.19
N LEU A 36 6.22 2.13 9.49
CA LEU A 36 7.25 2.62 8.57
C LEU A 36 8.37 1.60 8.32
N LYS A 37 8.77 0.85 9.36
CA LYS A 37 9.74 -0.23 9.21
C LYS A 37 9.19 -1.32 8.28
N ARG A 38 7.96 -1.78 8.54
CA ARG A 38 7.31 -2.84 7.78
C ARG A 38 7.07 -2.43 6.33
N PHE A 39 6.62 -1.20 6.11
CA PHE A 39 6.47 -0.59 4.79
C PHE A 39 7.76 -0.64 3.97
N ARG A 40 8.90 -0.28 4.58
CA ARG A 40 10.21 -0.36 3.92
C ARG A 40 10.65 -1.79 3.62
N GLU A 41 10.36 -2.74 4.50
CA GLU A 41 10.63 -4.16 4.27
C GLU A 41 9.84 -4.72 3.08
N VAL A 42 8.55 -4.38 2.99
CA VAL A 42 7.69 -4.80 1.87
C VAL A 42 8.13 -4.15 0.56
N LEU A 43 8.43 -2.84 0.56
CA LEU A 43 8.96 -2.16 -0.61
C LEU A 43 10.30 -2.71 -1.07
N GLY A 44 11.22 -2.99 -0.14
CA GLY A 44 12.53 -3.57 -0.47
C GLY A 44 12.45 -5.01 -1.02
N SER A 45 11.33 -5.70 -0.80
CA SER A 45 11.05 -7.03 -1.36
C SER A 45 10.31 -6.98 -2.69
N THR A 46 9.87 -5.79 -3.12
CA THR A 46 9.08 -5.62 -4.35
C THR A 46 9.94 -5.03 -5.45
N ASP A 47 9.91 -5.65 -6.63
CA ASP A 47 10.61 -5.13 -7.80
C ASP A 47 9.79 -3.99 -8.43
N LEU A 48 10.37 -2.78 -8.45
CA LEU A 48 9.75 -1.57 -8.99
C LEU A 48 10.38 -1.16 -10.33
N ASP A 49 11.33 -1.94 -10.85
CA ASP A 49 12.08 -1.58 -12.04
C ASP A 49 11.21 -1.69 -13.29
N GLY A 50 11.28 -0.69 -14.17
CA GLY A 50 10.50 -0.65 -15.41
C GLY A 50 9.00 -0.37 -15.23
N LEU A 51 8.50 -0.16 -14.00
CA LEU A 51 7.12 0.22 -13.74
C LEU A 51 6.85 1.70 -14.07
N ALA A 52 5.65 1.99 -14.57
CA ALA A 52 5.19 3.36 -14.72
C ALA A 52 4.89 4.00 -13.35
N GLU A 53 4.91 5.34 -13.29
CA GLU A 53 4.74 6.07 -12.03
C GLU A 53 3.45 5.71 -11.26
N TYR A 54 2.34 5.48 -11.98
CA TYR A 54 1.06 5.08 -11.38
C TYR A 54 1.09 3.65 -10.80
N GLU A 55 1.90 2.76 -11.37
CA GLU A 55 2.07 1.39 -10.89
C GLU A 55 2.92 1.38 -9.63
N VAL A 56 3.99 2.18 -9.61
CA VAL A 56 4.82 2.39 -8.42
C VAL A 56 3.99 2.97 -7.27
N GLU A 57 3.10 3.93 -7.56
CA GLU A 57 2.17 4.47 -6.56
C GLU A 57 1.23 3.39 -6.02
N ALA A 58 0.65 2.56 -6.90
CA ALA A 58 -0.24 1.48 -6.50
C ALA A 58 0.47 0.44 -5.61
N VAL A 59 1.72 0.09 -5.94
CA VAL A 59 2.55 -0.82 -5.14
C VAL A 59 2.87 -0.20 -3.77
N CYS A 60 3.27 1.08 -3.73
CA CYS A 60 3.52 1.78 -2.47
C CYS A 60 2.26 1.82 -1.59
N ARG A 61 1.11 2.06 -2.20
CA ARG A 61 -0.17 2.07 -1.50
C ARG A 61 -0.49 0.71 -0.89
N ALA A 62 -0.34 -0.38 -1.65
CA ALA A 62 -0.58 -1.74 -1.18
C ALA A 62 0.37 -2.11 -0.03
N ALA A 63 1.67 -1.80 -0.16
CA ALA A 63 2.66 -2.05 0.87
C ALA A 63 2.36 -1.31 2.18
N LEU A 64 1.87 -0.07 2.10
CA LEU A 64 1.50 0.71 3.28
C LEU A 64 0.26 0.13 3.99
N ILE A 65 -0.72 -0.34 3.22
CA ILE A 65 -1.93 -0.98 3.77
C ILE A 65 -1.56 -2.27 4.49
N GLU A 66 -0.79 -3.15 3.87
CA GLU A 66 -0.32 -4.40 4.50
C GLU A 66 0.43 -4.11 5.80
N ALA A 67 1.37 -3.16 5.74
CA ALA A 67 2.15 -2.75 6.90
C ALA A 67 1.29 -2.13 8.02
N TYR A 68 0.14 -1.54 7.70
CA TYR A 68 -0.80 -0.99 8.68
C TYR A 68 -1.71 -2.07 9.28
N GLU A 69 -2.23 -2.99 8.46
CA GLU A 69 -3.15 -4.05 8.87
C GLU A 69 -2.53 -4.97 9.93
N ASP A 70 -1.23 -5.29 9.80
CA ASP A 70 -0.45 -6.05 10.80
C ASP A 70 -0.59 -5.48 12.23
N PHE A 71 -0.75 -4.16 12.38
CA PHE A 71 -0.89 -3.49 13.68
C PHE A 71 -2.35 -3.17 14.03
N ALA A 72 -3.22 -3.06 13.04
CA ALA A 72 -4.65 -2.84 13.25
C ALA A 72 -5.34 -4.12 13.80
N GLU A 73 -4.94 -5.30 13.34
CA GLU A 73 -5.55 -6.58 13.76
C GLU A 73 -5.29 -6.92 15.25
N GLY A 74 -4.23 -6.41 15.86
CA GLY A 74 -3.85 -6.67 17.26
C GLY A 74 -4.59 -5.85 18.33
N ARG A 75 -5.37 -4.83 17.93
CA ARG A 75 -6.06 -3.90 18.86
C ARG A 75 -7.54 -3.91 18.51
N GLY A 76 -8.24 -4.88 19.07
CA GLY A 76 -9.59 -5.26 18.67
C GLY A 76 -10.56 -4.10 18.47
N VAL A 77 -10.89 -3.84 17.21
CA VAL A 77 -12.25 -3.91 16.67
C VAL A 77 -12.11 -4.48 15.26
N LYS A 78 -12.89 -5.52 14.94
CA LYS A 78 -12.97 -6.12 13.60
C LYS A 78 -13.68 -5.18 12.63
N THR A 79 -13.02 -4.10 12.25
CA THR A 79 -13.45 -3.14 11.23
C THR A 79 -12.18 -2.80 10.46
N PHE A 80 -11.81 -3.58 9.44
CA PHE A 80 -12.23 -3.31 8.07
C PHE A 80 -12.39 -4.63 7.29
N LYS A 81 -13.61 -5.19 7.28
CA LYS A 81 -13.96 -6.27 6.36
C LYS A 81 -14.23 -5.77 4.93
N VAL A 82 -13.75 -4.58 4.55
CA VAL A 82 -14.18 -3.83 3.35
C VAL A 82 -13.01 -3.37 2.47
N PHE A 83 -11.81 -3.98 2.58
CA PHE A 83 -10.77 -3.81 1.55
C PHE A 83 -10.25 -5.13 0.96
N LYS A 84 -11.00 -6.23 1.12
CA LYS A 84 -10.82 -7.43 0.28
C LYS A 84 -11.43 -7.33 -1.12
N ASP A 85 -11.95 -6.16 -1.49
CA ASP A 85 -12.42 -5.85 -2.86
C ASP A 85 -11.63 -4.72 -3.54
N ALA A 86 -10.50 -4.31 -2.99
CA ALA A 86 -9.48 -3.64 -3.78
C ALA A 86 -8.54 -4.73 -4.32
N HIS A 87 -8.98 -5.43 -5.37
CA HIS A 87 -8.07 -6.29 -6.13
C HIS A 87 -6.84 -5.45 -6.52
N PRO A 88 -5.60 -5.82 -6.10
CA PRO A 88 -4.40 -5.33 -6.75
C PRO A 88 -4.29 -6.10 -8.08
N GLY A 89 -5.14 -5.73 -9.02
CA GLY A 89 -5.08 -6.25 -10.38
C GLY A 89 -3.98 -5.55 -11.14
N PHE A 90 -2.71 -5.78 -10.79
CA PHE A 90 -1.71 -5.77 -11.85
C PHE A 90 -2.01 -6.98 -12.73
N VAL A 91 -2.79 -6.74 -13.79
CA VAL A 91 -2.99 -7.68 -14.87
C VAL A 91 -1.85 -7.44 -15.83
N ALA A 92 -0.83 -8.30 -15.79
CA ALA A 92 0.16 -8.32 -16.86
C ALA A 92 -0.58 -8.44 -18.20
N LEU A 93 -0.16 -7.71 -19.24
CA LEU A 93 -0.77 -7.79 -20.59
C LEU A 93 -0.84 -9.25 -21.11
N SER A 94 0.03 -10.12 -20.60
CA SER A 94 0.07 -11.56 -20.86
C SER A 94 -1.12 -12.36 -20.29
N ASP A 95 -1.86 -11.83 -19.31
CA ASP A 95 -3.02 -12.49 -18.67
C ASP A 95 -4.38 -12.06 -19.26
N ILE A 96 -4.39 -11.08 -20.18
CA ILE A 96 -5.60 -10.69 -20.89
C ILE A 96 -5.87 -11.73 -21.98
N ARG A 97 -6.76 -12.68 -21.72
CA ARG A 97 -7.27 -13.56 -22.78
C ARG A 97 -8.01 -12.70 -23.81
N PRO A 98 -7.65 -12.73 -25.10
CA PRO A 98 -8.50 -12.13 -26.13
C PRO A 98 -9.80 -12.93 -26.17
N MET A 99 -10.91 -12.28 -25.83
CA MET A 99 -12.22 -12.89 -25.93
C MET A 99 -12.54 -13.06 -27.41
N ALA A 100 -12.43 -14.30 -27.91
CA ALA A 100 -12.81 -14.66 -29.26
C ALA A 100 -14.27 -14.28 -29.50
N ALA A 101 -14.49 -13.31 -30.38
CA ALA A 101 -15.80 -12.96 -30.90
C ALA A 101 -16.39 -14.20 -31.60
N ARG A 102 -17.61 -14.55 -31.21
CA ARG A 102 -18.49 -15.44 -31.98
C ARG A 102 -19.44 -14.60 -32.81
#